data_AF-A0A954HYQ2-F1
#
_entry.id   AF-A0A954HYQ2-F1
#
_cell.length_a   1.000
_cell.length_b   1.000
_cell.length_c   1.000
_cell.angle_alpha   90.00
_cell.angle_beta   90.00
_cell.angle_gamma   90.00
#
_symmetry.space_group_name_H-M   'P 1'
#
loop_
_entity.id
_entity.type
_entity.pdbx_description
1 polymer ?
#
loop_
_entity_poly.entity_id
_entity_poly.type
_entity_poly.pdbx_seq_one_letter_code
_entity_poly.pdbx_strand_id
1 'polypeptide(L)'
;MRSWVKQFAIVLAGVTTTVTAVQAEVDLAARGSAIAKKYCYNCHGTTFNGDASLDVLDQDALLNPDHEYVVAGNLEGSMLWQRITDGEMPPKEQPQPTAEERQVLQEWILAGVPMPQRETRQYVEWRGILQAMHDDLQAASPEVRNHYRYFTLTHLYNNVQGVTEMEMRLYRAALAKALNSVSWEPDLVIPHAIDPDQTLFRIDLRDLGWDEKKWRVLLKNYPYGVNFRNVNDDAIAKLDEDVGLYTQTPLCHIRADWFIVRGMRPPIYHELLELPDTAAAIEKLLRVDAKQDYEQDRLARAGFVVSAVSAGNRVADRHPAAYGYYWKSFDFKKETKRGNIMQFPLGPTFDGHPYPDLAFNQDGGEMIFGLPNGLQAYMLVDGQGQRIDEGPVEVVRDLKETSGAPIIVNGLSCMSCHRHGTIEFKDSLRDGAGALGDARRKVRTLCPPPDEMQRLVAKDSRRFLEALAECTGPFLQVGEDSEKPIEDFPEPVGSIARKYEQRLSLTDVACECLVENPDLLKGMLMGNQQLRSQLGLGPLVNDEKISRNNWETRDSVVSPQQQVMQQLGFGTPQLIFDE
;
A
#
# COMPACT_ATOMS: atom_id res chain seq x y z
N MET A 1 -19.27 79.79 -24.71
CA MET A 1 -19.26 78.61 -25.59
C MET A 1 -18.95 77.38 -24.76
N ARG A 2 -19.83 76.36 -24.83
CA ARG A 2 -19.61 74.90 -24.72
C ARG A 2 -18.43 74.41 -23.84
N SER A 3 -18.65 73.79 -22.67
CA SER A 3 -19.16 72.43 -22.41
C SER A 3 -18.05 71.36 -22.40
N TRP A 4 -18.21 70.38 -21.49
CA TRP A 4 -17.50 69.10 -21.29
C TRP A 4 -16.43 69.04 -20.18
N VAL A 5 -16.93 68.93 -18.95
CA VAL A 5 -16.31 68.13 -17.86
C VAL A 5 -17.15 66.86 -17.75
N LYS A 6 -16.54 65.67 -17.91
CA LYS A 6 -16.80 64.47 -17.09
C LYS A 6 -16.03 63.23 -17.59
N GLN A 7 -15.62 62.44 -16.59
CA GLN A 7 -15.39 60.99 -16.58
C GLN A 7 -14.06 60.46 -17.13
N PHE A 8 -13.06 60.37 -16.24
CA PHE A 8 -12.17 59.21 -16.13
C PHE A 8 -11.75 59.04 -14.66
N ALA A 9 -12.66 58.50 -13.86
CA ALA A 9 -12.38 57.92 -12.56
C ALA A 9 -13.40 56.80 -12.38
N ILE A 10 -12.97 55.68 -11.79
CA ILE A 10 -13.68 54.39 -11.59
C ILE A 10 -13.21 53.31 -12.60
N VAL A 11 -12.14 52.59 -12.23
CA VAL A 11 -11.98 51.12 -12.42
C VAL A 11 -11.08 50.49 -11.32
N LEU A 12 -10.25 51.25 -10.58
CA LEU A 12 -9.30 50.64 -9.61
C LEU A 12 -9.91 50.04 -8.32
N ALA A 13 -11.16 50.33 -7.95
CA ALA A 13 -11.74 49.85 -6.68
C ALA A 13 -12.30 48.42 -6.74
N GLY A 14 -12.52 47.85 -7.93
CA GLY A 14 -13.09 46.51 -8.09
C GLY A 14 -12.05 45.37 -8.10
N VAL A 15 -10.77 45.69 -8.36
CA VAL A 15 -9.68 44.71 -8.45
C VAL A 15 -9.08 44.42 -7.07
N THR A 16 -9.09 45.39 -6.14
CA THR A 16 -8.51 45.23 -4.80
C THR A 16 -9.35 44.36 -3.86
N THR A 17 -10.69 44.45 -3.93
CA THR A 17 -11.61 43.70 -3.06
C THR A 17 -11.67 42.22 -3.40
N THR A 18 -11.57 41.86 -4.67
CA THR A 18 -11.56 40.45 -5.12
C THR A 18 -10.26 39.75 -4.74
N VAL A 19 -9.11 40.44 -4.87
CA VAL A 19 -7.80 39.89 -4.47
C VAL A 19 -7.73 39.63 -2.96
N THR A 20 -8.29 40.52 -2.13
CA THR A 20 -8.31 40.32 -0.66
C THR A 20 -9.20 39.16 -0.23
N ALA A 21 -10.34 38.95 -0.90
CA ALA A 21 -11.26 37.86 -0.57
C ALA A 21 -10.67 36.50 -0.96
N VAL A 22 -10.09 36.40 -2.16
CA VAL A 22 -9.39 35.19 -2.64
C VAL A 22 -8.20 34.86 -1.73
N GLN A 23 -7.41 35.86 -1.33
CA GLN A 23 -6.28 35.63 -0.42
C GLN A 23 -6.71 35.16 0.96
N ALA A 24 -7.82 35.68 1.50
CA ALA A 24 -8.37 35.25 2.78
C ALA A 24 -8.92 33.81 2.72
N GLU A 25 -9.54 33.43 1.60
CA GLU A 25 -10.01 32.06 1.37
C GLU A 25 -8.84 31.07 1.24
N VAL A 26 -7.78 31.43 0.52
CA VAL A 26 -6.55 30.63 0.42
C VAL A 26 -5.86 30.47 1.78
N ASP A 27 -5.79 31.53 2.59
CA ASP A 27 -5.25 31.46 3.96
C ASP A 27 -6.10 30.56 4.87
N LEU A 28 -7.43 30.70 4.79
CA LEU A 28 -8.37 29.87 5.56
C LEU A 28 -8.25 28.40 5.17
N ALA A 29 -8.13 28.10 3.88
CA ALA A 29 -7.92 26.75 3.38
C ALA A 29 -6.62 26.13 3.93
N ALA A 30 -5.52 26.86 3.84
CA ALA A 30 -4.22 26.43 4.36
C ALA A 30 -4.27 26.17 5.88
N ARG A 31 -4.83 27.09 6.65
CA ARG A 31 -4.90 26.99 8.11
C ARG A 31 -5.86 25.90 8.57
N GLY A 32 -7.04 25.79 7.97
CA GLY A 32 -8.03 24.75 8.28
C GLY A 32 -7.48 23.35 8.05
N SER A 33 -6.93 23.10 6.85
CA SER A 33 -6.30 21.81 6.53
C SER A 33 -5.07 21.52 7.36
N ALA A 34 -4.26 22.52 7.73
CA ALA A 34 -3.12 22.32 8.62
C ALA A 34 -3.55 21.85 10.02
N ILE A 35 -4.65 22.39 10.56
CA ILE A 35 -5.19 21.98 11.85
C ILE A 35 -5.79 20.56 11.74
N ALA A 36 -6.57 20.27 10.68
CA ALA A 36 -7.09 18.93 10.43
C ALA A 36 -5.96 17.89 10.29
N LYS A 37 -4.86 18.25 9.59
CA LYS A 37 -3.66 17.43 9.47
C LYS A 37 -3.00 17.16 10.82
N LYS A 38 -2.86 18.20 11.65
CA LYS A 38 -2.20 18.14 12.96
C LYS A 38 -2.95 17.27 13.97
N TYR A 39 -4.27 17.36 14.00
CA TYR A 39 -5.08 16.77 15.08
C TYR A 39 -5.86 15.53 14.67
N CYS A 40 -6.21 15.38 13.39
CA CYS A 40 -7.19 14.39 12.95
C CYS A 40 -6.63 13.38 11.93
N TYR A 41 -5.78 13.83 11.00
CA TYR A 41 -5.38 13.05 9.82
C TYR A 41 -4.64 11.74 10.12
N ASN A 42 -3.88 11.68 11.22
CA ASN A 42 -3.22 10.44 11.61
C ASN A 42 -4.26 9.30 11.77
N CYS A 43 -5.37 9.55 12.47
CA CYS A 43 -6.43 8.56 12.63
C CYS A 43 -7.41 8.52 11.44
N HIS A 44 -7.73 9.66 10.83
CA HIS A 44 -8.74 9.83 9.79
C HIS A 44 -8.09 10.25 8.46
N GLY A 45 -7.30 9.36 7.86
CA GLY A 45 -6.58 9.62 6.61
C GLY A 45 -5.30 8.81 6.47
N THR A 46 -4.71 8.36 7.58
CA THR A 46 -3.56 7.42 7.52
C THR A 46 -3.86 6.04 8.08
N THR A 47 -4.16 5.94 9.38
CA THR A 47 -4.38 4.65 10.05
C THR A 47 -5.82 4.16 9.95
N PHE A 48 -6.76 5.05 9.60
CA PHE A 48 -8.20 4.81 9.55
C PHE A 48 -8.72 4.16 10.85
N ASN A 49 -8.36 4.73 11.98
CA ASN A 49 -8.86 4.33 13.30
C ASN A 49 -10.26 4.93 13.52
N GLY A 50 -11.28 4.33 12.91
CA GLY A 50 -12.65 4.83 12.93
C GLY A 50 -13.41 4.43 11.67
N ASP A 51 -14.19 5.35 11.11
CA ASP A 51 -14.79 5.15 9.80
C ASP A 51 -13.70 5.21 8.71
N ALA A 52 -13.53 4.11 7.98
CA ALA A 52 -12.55 3.98 6.91
C ALA A 52 -12.87 4.89 5.70
N SER A 53 -14.09 5.43 5.62
CA SER A 53 -14.50 6.38 4.59
C SER A 53 -14.10 7.83 4.90
N LEU A 54 -13.64 8.14 6.12
CA LEU A 54 -13.30 9.51 6.52
C LEU A 54 -11.80 9.78 6.39
N ASP A 55 -11.43 10.52 5.35
CA ASP A 55 -10.15 11.23 5.24
C ASP A 55 -10.38 12.74 5.41
N VAL A 56 -9.81 13.33 6.46
CA VAL A 56 -10.01 14.76 6.79
C VAL A 56 -9.26 15.73 5.87
N LEU A 57 -8.45 15.21 4.94
CA LEU A 57 -7.82 16.00 3.88
C LEU A 57 -8.45 15.74 2.51
N ASP A 58 -9.51 14.93 2.44
CA ASP A 58 -10.35 14.74 1.26
C ASP A 58 -11.65 15.56 1.42
N GLN A 59 -11.82 16.55 0.54
CA GLN A 59 -12.99 17.43 0.59
C GLN A 59 -14.29 16.69 0.26
N ASP A 60 -14.24 15.74 -0.68
CA ASP A 60 -15.40 14.96 -1.09
C ASP A 60 -15.82 14.00 0.01
N ALA A 61 -14.85 13.40 0.71
CA ALA A 61 -15.12 12.56 1.88
C ALA A 61 -15.81 13.38 2.98
N LEU A 62 -15.29 14.57 3.30
CA LEU A 62 -15.87 15.46 4.32
C LEU A 62 -17.28 15.96 3.95
N LEU A 63 -17.51 16.29 2.68
CA LEU A 63 -18.78 16.81 2.18
C LEU A 63 -19.74 15.72 1.69
N ASN A 64 -19.43 14.44 1.97
CA ASN A 64 -20.26 13.34 1.51
C ASN A 64 -21.68 13.43 2.12
N PRO A 65 -22.73 13.55 1.27
CA PRO A 65 -24.10 13.73 1.75
C PRO A 65 -24.66 12.52 2.49
N ASP A 66 -24.09 11.32 2.31
CA ASP A 66 -24.57 10.09 2.97
C ASP A 66 -24.11 9.98 4.43
N HIS A 67 -23.04 10.69 4.82
CA HIS A 67 -22.41 10.58 6.14
C HIS A 67 -22.51 11.85 6.99
N GLU A 68 -22.83 13.01 6.38
CA GLU A 68 -23.00 14.30 7.07
C GLU A 68 -21.80 14.69 7.98
N TYR A 69 -20.58 14.27 7.62
CA TYR A 69 -19.37 14.63 8.37
C TYR A 69 -19.22 16.15 8.47
N VAL A 70 -19.39 16.82 7.34
CA VAL A 70 -19.50 18.27 7.24
C VAL A 70 -20.69 18.64 6.36
N VAL A 71 -21.56 19.51 6.89
CA VAL A 71 -22.61 20.18 6.13
C VAL A 71 -22.17 21.63 5.94
N ALA A 72 -21.73 21.97 4.73
CA ALA A 72 -21.21 23.30 4.40
C ALA A 72 -22.18 24.41 4.84
N GLY A 73 -21.67 25.41 5.57
CA GLY A 73 -22.47 26.52 6.10
C GLY A 73 -23.35 26.18 7.32
N ASN A 74 -23.34 24.92 7.82
CA ASN A 74 -24.15 24.49 8.96
C ASN A 74 -23.32 23.71 9.99
N LEU A 75 -22.90 24.39 11.05
CA LEU A 75 -22.15 23.78 12.15
C LEU A 75 -22.98 22.78 12.97
N GLU A 76 -24.25 23.10 13.22
CA GLU A 76 -25.14 22.23 14.00
C GLU A 76 -25.43 20.91 13.26
N GLY A 77 -25.45 20.94 11.93
CA GLY A 77 -25.56 19.75 11.09
C GLY A 77 -24.25 19.02 10.81
N SER A 78 -23.10 19.58 11.19
CA SER A 78 -21.78 19.00 10.89
C SER A 78 -21.32 18.10 12.04
N MET A 79 -21.32 16.77 11.84
CA MET A 79 -20.88 15.82 12.87
C MET A 79 -19.45 16.08 13.32
N LEU A 80 -18.54 16.48 12.42
CA LEU A 80 -17.16 16.83 12.74
C LEU A 80 -17.10 17.92 13.83
N TRP A 81 -17.91 18.97 13.71
CA TRP A 81 -17.93 20.07 14.66
C TRP A 81 -18.48 19.65 16.02
N GLN A 82 -19.58 18.90 16.03
CA GLN A 82 -20.19 18.38 17.26
C GLN A 82 -19.19 17.55 18.08
N ARG A 83 -18.48 16.62 17.44
CA ARG A 83 -17.48 15.76 18.12
C ARG A 83 -16.31 16.56 18.69
N ILE A 84 -15.91 17.65 18.02
CA ILE A 84 -14.88 18.58 18.52
C ILE A 84 -15.39 19.35 19.73
N THR A 85 -16.63 19.85 19.69
CA THR A 85 -17.21 20.62 20.81
C THR A 85 -17.50 19.75 22.03
N ASP A 86 -17.88 18.50 21.81
CA ASP A 86 -18.16 17.52 22.88
C ASP A 86 -16.88 16.96 23.51
N GLY A 87 -15.70 17.29 22.94
CA GLY A 87 -14.39 16.82 23.42
C GLY A 87 -14.19 15.32 23.20
N GLU A 88 -14.90 14.75 22.21
CA GLU A 88 -14.76 13.36 21.80
C GLU A 88 -13.68 13.18 20.74
N MET A 89 -13.50 14.19 19.87
CA MET A 89 -12.47 14.21 18.84
C MET A 89 -11.63 15.50 18.90
N PRO A 90 -10.29 15.42 18.92
CA PRO A 90 -9.50 14.19 19.06
C PRO A 90 -9.76 13.47 20.40
N PRO A 91 -9.45 12.16 20.53
CA PRO A 91 -9.58 11.44 21.80
C PRO A 91 -8.86 12.15 22.95
N LYS A 92 -9.35 12.00 24.18
CA LYS A 92 -8.87 12.76 25.35
C LYS A 92 -7.37 12.62 25.61
N GLU A 93 -6.78 11.49 25.24
CA GLU A 93 -5.36 11.19 25.38
C GLU A 93 -4.49 11.83 24.29
N GLN A 94 -5.10 12.38 23.23
CA GLN A 94 -4.43 13.04 22.11
C GLN A 94 -4.39 14.56 22.29
N PRO A 95 -3.42 15.25 21.67
CA PRO A 95 -3.38 16.71 21.63
C PRO A 95 -4.71 17.29 21.16
N GLN A 96 -5.20 18.32 21.84
CA GLN A 96 -6.46 18.98 21.52
C GLN A 96 -6.22 20.30 20.76
N PRO A 97 -7.11 20.69 19.84
CA PRO A 97 -7.06 22.02 19.24
C PRO A 97 -7.22 23.12 20.29
N THR A 98 -6.41 24.17 20.18
CA THR A 98 -6.54 25.39 20.99
C THR A 98 -7.86 26.12 20.71
N ALA A 99 -8.22 27.11 21.53
CA ALA A 99 -9.43 27.90 21.30
C ALA A 99 -9.38 28.63 19.94
N GLU A 100 -8.20 29.13 19.59
CA GLU A 100 -7.92 29.81 18.33
C GLU A 100 -8.00 28.85 17.14
N GLU A 101 -7.42 27.65 17.24
CA GLU A 101 -7.52 26.63 16.19
C GLU A 101 -8.95 26.13 16.02
N ARG A 102 -9.74 26.01 17.10
CA ARG A 102 -11.17 25.69 17.01
C ARG A 102 -11.95 26.76 16.26
N GLN A 103 -11.63 28.04 16.46
CA GLN A 103 -12.26 29.12 15.71
C GLN A 103 -11.93 29.00 14.21
N VAL A 104 -10.69 28.67 13.85
CA VAL A 104 -10.32 28.44 12.44
C VAL A 104 -11.10 27.25 11.86
N LEU A 105 -11.22 26.14 12.58
CA LEU A 105 -12.01 24.99 12.13
C LEU A 105 -13.49 25.36 11.94
N GLN A 106 -14.05 26.19 12.82
CA GLN A 106 -15.41 26.70 12.69
C GLN A 106 -15.59 27.49 11.38
N GLU A 107 -14.69 28.44 11.13
CA GLU A 107 -14.69 29.26 9.91
C GLU A 107 -14.48 28.39 8.66
N TRP A 108 -13.58 27.41 8.72
CA TRP A 108 -13.28 26.47 7.65
C TRP A 108 -14.48 25.58 7.29
N ILE A 109 -15.18 25.02 8.30
CA ILE A 109 -16.41 24.23 8.10
C ILE A 109 -17.52 25.09 7.50
N LEU A 110 -17.73 26.31 8.02
CA LEU A 110 -18.73 27.22 7.49
C LEU A 110 -18.45 27.62 6.03
N ALA A 111 -17.18 27.74 5.66
CA ALA A 111 -16.75 28.03 4.29
C ALA A 111 -16.84 26.81 3.35
N GLY A 112 -17.29 25.65 3.83
CA GLY A 112 -17.40 24.44 3.02
C GLY A 112 -16.06 23.72 2.84
N VAL A 113 -15.22 23.74 3.89
CA VAL A 113 -13.92 23.07 3.98
C VAL A 113 -13.01 23.33 2.76
N PRO A 114 -12.75 24.60 2.40
CA PRO A 114 -11.91 24.92 1.25
C PRO A 114 -10.53 24.27 1.42
N MET A 115 -10.03 23.61 0.38
CA MET A 115 -8.73 22.93 0.41
C MET A 115 -7.62 23.82 -0.17
N PRO A 116 -6.38 23.72 0.34
CA PRO A 116 -5.25 24.46 -0.20
C PRO A 116 -5.13 24.23 -1.70
N GLN A 117 -4.78 25.28 -2.44
CA GLN A 117 -4.51 25.13 -3.87
C GLN A 117 -3.39 24.12 -4.05
N ARG A 118 -3.67 23.06 -4.81
CA ARG A 118 -2.70 22.00 -5.06
C ARG A 118 -1.57 22.52 -5.93
N GLU A 119 -0.38 21.98 -5.70
CA GLU A 119 0.81 22.32 -6.48
C GLU A 119 0.55 22.15 -7.97
N THR A 120 1.01 23.11 -8.77
CA THR A 120 0.98 22.98 -10.23
C THR A 120 2.14 22.08 -10.65
N ARG A 121 1.81 20.94 -11.26
CA ARG A 121 2.79 20.02 -11.85
C ARG A 121 2.80 20.20 -13.37
N GLN A 122 3.98 20.11 -13.98
CA GLN A 122 4.07 20.09 -15.43
C GLN A 122 3.52 18.75 -15.93
N TYR A 123 2.55 18.77 -16.85
CA TYR A 123 2.03 17.53 -17.39
C TYR A 123 3.11 16.74 -18.14
N VAL A 124 3.21 15.44 -17.86
CA VAL A 124 4.17 14.55 -18.53
C VAL A 124 3.43 13.61 -19.49
N GLU A 125 3.77 13.74 -20.77
CA GLU A 125 3.22 12.94 -21.87
C GLU A 125 4.02 11.63 -22.09
N TRP A 126 3.47 10.69 -22.87
CA TRP A 126 4.15 9.46 -23.28
C TRP A 126 5.54 9.71 -23.89
N ARG A 127 5.67 10.74 -24.73
CA ARG A 127 6.95 11.11 -25.33
C ARG A 127 8.00 11.44 -24.28
N GLY A 128 7.62 12.15 -23.21
CA GLY A 128 8.53 12.49 -22.12
C GLY A 128 9.05 11.26 -21.38
N ILE A 129 8.15 10.30 -21.10
CA ILE A 129 8.51 9.03 -20.45
C ILE A 129 9.48 8.23 -21.32
N LEU A 130 9.15 8.04 -22.60
CA LEU A 130 9.98 7.26 -23.53
C LEU A 130 11.34 7.92 -23.79
N GLN A 131 11.37 9.25 -23.91
CA GLN A 131 12.62 10.00 -24.07
C GLN A 131 13.52 9.85 -22.84
N ALA A 132 12.97 9.96 -21.63
CA ALA A 132 13.74 9.78 -20.40
C ALA A 132 14.35 8.37 -20.30
N MET A 133 13.58 7.31 -20.60
CA MET A 133 14.11 5.95 -20.63
C MET A 133 15.18 5.77 -21.71
N HIS A 134 14.92 6.30 -22.91
CA HIS A 134 15.86 6.23 -24.02
C HIS A 134 17.21 6.86 -23.66
N ASP A 135 17.19 8.08 -23.09
CA ASP A 135 18.40 8.83 -22.75
C ASP A 135 19.18 8.15 -21.62
N ASP A 136 18.49 7.59 -20.62
CA ASP A 136 19.11 6.80 -19.56
C ASP A 136 19.79 5.52 -20.10
N LEU A 137 19.12 4.81 -21.01
CA LEU A 137 19.67 3.61 -21.67
C LEU A 137 20.84 3.92 -22.61
N GLN A 138 20.84 5.09 -23.25
CA GLN A 138 21.96 5.56 -24.07
C GLN A 138 23.17 5.95 -23.23
N ALA A 139 22.97 6.50 -22.03
CA ALA A 139 24.05 6.82 -21.11
C ALA A 139 24.67 5.56 -20.46
N ALA A 140 23.91 4.47 -20.38
CA ALA A 140 24.37 3.19 -19.85
C ALA A 140 25.27 2.41 -20.82
N SER A 141 26.14 1.54 -20.27
CA SER A 141 26.96 0.65 -21.09
C SER A 141 26.10 -0.42 -21.79
N PRO A 142 26.42 -0.83 -23.04
CA PRO A 142 25.67 -1.84 -23.78
C PRO A 142 25.48 -3.18 -23.05
N GLU A 143 26.40 -3.54 -22.17
CA GLU A 143 26.40 -4.78 -21.39
C GLU A 143 25.43 -4.77 -20.19
N VAL A 144 24.90 -3.61 -19.83
CA VAL A 144 24.08 -3.43 -18.62
C VAL A 144 22.63 -3.05 -18.97
N ARG A 145 22.43 -2.27 -20.03
CA ARG A 145 21.10 -1.75 -20.41
C ARG A 145 20.01 -2.82 -20.64
N ASN A 146 20.38 -4.06 -20.95
CA ASN A 146 19.44 -5.19 -21.06
C ASN A 146 18.87 -5.65 -19.70
N HIS A 147 19.53 -5.31 -18.59
CA HIS A 147 19.10 -5.62 -17.24
C HIS A 147 18.23 -4.51 -16.61
N TYR A 148 18.15 -3.34 -17.24
CA TYR A 148 17.38 -2.21 -16.71
C TYR A 148 15.88 -2.38 -16.95
N ARG A 149 15.10 -2.17 -15.88
CA ARG A 149 13.64 -2.10 -15.92
C ARG A 149 13.17 -0.83 -15.22
N TYR A 150 11.99 -0.38 -15.59
CA TYR A 150 11.47 0.90 -15.15
C TYR A 150 10.10 0.75 -14.46
N PHE A 151 9.90 1.60 -13.46
CA PHE A 151 8.62 1.77 -12.78
C PHE A 151 8.17 3.21 -12.92
N THR A 152 6.97 3.42 -13.45
CA THR A 152 6.39 4.77 -13.63
C THR A 152 5.32 5.07 -12.59
N LEU A 153 5.36 6.29 -12.06
CA LEU A 153 4.34 6.96 -11.25
C LEU A 153 3.72 8.14 -12.00
N THR A 154 4.00 8.29 -13.30
CA THR A 154 3.63 9.48 -14.08
C THR A 154 2.12 9.73 -14.11
N HIS A 155 1.29 8.69 -14.18
CA HIS A 155 -0.17 8.84 -14.13
C HIS A 155 -0.64 9.40 -12.78
N LEU A 156 0.03 9.07 -11.68
CA LEU A 156 -0.28 9.63 -10.36
C LEU A 156 0.23 11.06 -10.22
N TYR A 157 1.42 11.33 -10.75
CA TYR A 157 1.97 12.68 -10.80
C TYR A 157 1.05 13.63 -11.56
N ASN A 158 0.57 13.22 -12.74
CA ASN A 158 -0.37 13.97 -13.56
C ASN A 158 -1.75 14.15 -12.90
N ASN A 159 -2.12 13.29 -11.95
CA ASN A 159 -3.36 13.42 -11.19
C ASN A 159 -3.22 14.44 -10.05
N VAL A 160 -3.00 15.71 -10.40
CA VAL A 160 -2.85 16.81 -9.43
C VAL A 160 -4.05 16.92 -8.49
N GLN A 161 -5.27 16.63 -8.96
CA GLN A 161 -6.50 16.69 -8.18
C GLN A 161 -6.74 15.48 -7.28
N GLY A 162 -6.09 14.34 -7.52
CA GLY A 162 -6.24 13.12 -6.72
C GLY A 162 -5.02 12.74 -5.88
N VAL A 163 -3.83 13.30 -6.16
CA VAL A 163 -2.56 12.87 -5.54
C VAL A 163 -1.71 14.05 -5.07
N THR A 164 -1.50 14.15 -3.77
CA THR A 164 -0.64 15.15 -3.10
C THR A 164 0.85 14.78 -3.16
N GLU A 165 1.74 15.72 -2.80
CA GLU A 165 3.19 15.42 -2.76
C GLU A 165 3.57 14.43 -1.65
N MET A 166 2.89 14.47 -0.50
CA MET A 166 3.07 13.45 0.54
C MET A 166 2.70 12.06 0.03
N GLU A 167 1.63 11.95 -0.76
CA GLU A 167 1.25 10.68 -1.38
C GLU A 167 2.27 10.24 -2.44
N MET A 168 2.80 11.16 -3.26
CA MET A 168 3.91 10.84 -4.18
C MET A 168 5.11 10.28 -3.42
N ARG A 169 5.52 10.90 -2.31
CA ARG A 169 6.56 10.36 -1.41
C ARG A 169 6.22 8.96 -0.91
N LEU A 170 4.97 8.72 -0.53
CA LEU A 170 4.50 7.41 -0.09
C LEU A 170 4.57 6.35 -1.21
N TYR A 171 4.20 6.70 -2.45
CA TYR A 171 4.34 5.82 -3.62
C TYR A 171 5.80 5.45 -3.89
N ARG A 172 6.72 6.42 -3.83
CA ARG A 172 8.16 6.18 -4.02
C ARG A 172 8.71 5.26 -2.92
N ALA A 173 8.34 5.52 -1.66
CA ALA A 173 8.70 4.68 -0.53
C ALA A 173 8.12 3.26 -0.62
N ALA A 174 6.87 3.13 -1.07
CA ALA A 174 6.24 1.83 -1.25
C ALA A 174 6.89 1.02 -2.37
N LEU A 175 7.30 1.66 -3.46
CA LEU A 175 8.05 0.99 -4.52
C LEU A 175 9.35 0.41 -3.96
N ALA A 176 10.12 1.22 -3.22
CA ALA A 176 11.37 0.77 -2.61
C ALA A 176 11.14 -0.39 -1.62
N LYS A 177 10.15 -0.28 -0.73
CA LYS A 177 9.79 -1.37 0.19
C LYS A 177 9.36 -2.62 -0.57
N ALA A 178 8.48 -2.48 -1.57
CA ALA A 178 7.94 -3.59 -2.33
C ALA A 178 9.06 -4.37 -3.03
N LEU A 179 9.95 -3.70 -3.78
CA LEU A 179 11.09 -4.33 -4.48
C LEU A 179 11.95 -5.17 -3.52
N ASN A 180 12.33 -4.59 -2.37
CA ASN A 180 13.17 -5.27 -1.40
C ASN A 180 12.45 -6.39 -0.63
N SER A 181 11.12 -6.30 -0.49
CA SER A 181 10.31 -7.33 0.19
C SER A 181 10.08 -8.59 -0.65
N VAL A 182 10.52 -8.58 -1.91
CA VAL A 182 10.51 -9.73 -2.82
C VAL A 182 11.90 -10.05 -3.40
N SER A 183 12.95 -9.75 -2.61
CA SER A 183 14.34 -10.08 -2.95
C SER A 183 15.02 -10.84 -1.81
N TRP A 184 15.86 -11.80 -2.19
CA TRP A 184 16.75 -12.53 -1.27
C TRP A 184 18.17 -11.95 -1.25
N GLU A 185 18.42 -10.85 -1.96
CA GLU A 185 19.73 -10.18 -1.91
C GLU A 185 19.95 -9.52 -0.54
N PRO A 186 21.21 -9.44 -0.06
CA PRO A 186 21.53 -8.86 1.24
C PRO A 186 21.55 -7.32 1.23
N ASP A 187 21.74 -6.71 0.06
CA ASP A 187 21.83 -5.26 -0.07
C ASP A 187 20.45 -4.68 -0.43
N LEU A 188 20.08 -3.57 0.22
CA LEU A 188 18.84 -2.87 -0.09
C LEU A 188 18.98 -2.08 -1.39
N VAL A 189 18.00 -2.20 -2.27
CA VAL A 189 17.89 -1.45 -3.52
C VAL A 189 17.02 -0.23 -3.33
N ILE A 190 17.59 0.97 -3.50
CA ILE A 190 16.82 2.20 -3.64
C ILE A 190 16.64 2.45 -5.14
N PRO A 191 15.41 2.39 -5.68
CA PRO A 191 15.19 2.58 -7.11
C PRO A 191 15.67 3.98 -7.55
N HIS A 192 16.36 4.04 -8.68
CA HIS A 192 17.00 5.27 -9.14
C HIS A 192 16.03 6.11 -9.97
N ALA A 193 15.65 7.30 -9.49
CA ALA A 193 14.89 8.25 -10.28
C ALA A 193 15.73 8.76 -11.47
N ILE A 194 15.18 8.66 -12.69
CA ILE A 194 15.86 9.11 -13.93
C ILE A 194 15.32 10.45 -14.44
N ASP A 195 14.38 11.04 -13.71
CA ASP A 195 13.79 12.35 -13.98
C ASP A 195 13.78 13.21 -12.69
N PRO A 196 13.86 14.55 -12.80
CA PRO A 196 13.94 15.45 -11.64
C PRO A 196 12.68 15.41 -10.75
N ASP A 197 11.51 15.12 -11.34
CA ASP A 197 10.23 15.04 -10.64
C ASP A 197 10.03 13.66 -9.96
N GLN A 198 11.00 12.75 -10.12
CA GLN A 198 10.99 11.40 -9.55
C GLN A 198 9.67 10.67 -9.86
N THR A 199 9.31 10.67 -11.14
CA THR A 199 8.13 10.00 -11.68
C THR A 199 8.47 8.68 -12.38
N LEU A 200 9.76 8.47 -12.69
CA LEU A 200 10.23 7.32 -13.42
C LEU A 200 11.50 6.76 -12.76
N PHE A 201 11.42 5.49 -12.38
CA PHE A 201 12.42 4.83 -11.56
C PHE A 201 13.04 3.65 -12.29
N ARG A 202 14.36 3.65 -12.42
CA ARG A 202 15.13 2.50 -12.89
C ARG A 202 15.49 1.56 -11.75
N ILE A 203 15.43 0.26 -12.05
CA ILE A 203 16.14 -0.80 -11.32
C ILE A 203 17.07 -1.56 -12.27
N ASP A 204 18.13 -2.16 -11.73
CA ASP A 204 18.84 -3.27 -12.37
C ASP A 204 18.30 -4.57 -11.78
N LEU A 205 17.83 -5.50 -12.63
CA LEU A 205 17.28 -6.77 -12.16
C LEU A 205 18.28 -7.56 -11.30
N ARG A 206 19.59 -7.44 -11.56
CA ARG A 206 20.62 -8.20 -10.87
C ARG A 206 20.76 -7.79 -9.41
N ASP A 207 20.53 -6.52 -9.10
CA ASP A 207 20.61 -5.98 -7.74
C ASP A 207 19.50 -6.56 -6.83
N LEU A 208 18.42 -7.09 -7.43
CA LEU A 208 17.34 -7.77 -6.72
C LEU A 208 17.44 -9.31 -6.78
N GLY A 209 18.47 -9.86 -7.43
CA GLY A 209 18.55 -11.29 -7.72
C GLY A 209 17.47 -11.75 -8.70
N TRP A 210 17.01 -10.84 -9.57
CA TRP A 210 15.99 -11.10 -10.57
C TRP A 210 16.60 -11.38 -11.94
N ASP A 211 15.86 -12.14 -12.73
CA ASP A 211 16.13 -12.41 -14.14
C ASP A 211 14.92 -12.06 -15.01
N GLU A 212 15.04 -12.29 -16.32
CA GLU A 212 13.93 -12.04 -17.25
C GLU A 212 12.70 -12.91 -16.97
N LYS A 213 12.86 -14.07 -16.31
CA LYS A 213 11.71 -14.92 -15.95
C LYS A 213 10.88 -14.24 -14.88
N LYS A 214 11.50 -13.72 -13.81
CA LYS A 214 10.80 -12.95 -12.77
C LYS A 214 10.16 -11.68 -13.33
N TRP A 215 10.84 -10.96 -14.21
CA TRP A 215 10.23 -9.82 -14.90
C TRP A 215 9.00 -10.25 -15.72
N ARG A 216 9.08 -11.38 -16.42
CA ARG A 216 7.97 -11.92 -17.20
C ARG A 216 6.78 -12.34 -16.35
N VAL A 217 6.96 -12.78 -15.10
CA VAL A 217 5.84 -13.01 -14.16
C VAL A 217 5.02 -11.73 -13.99
N LEU A 218 5.68 -10.58 -13.85
CA LEU A 218 5.01 -9.28 -13.78
C LEU A 218 4.27 -8.99 -15.09
N LEU A 219 4.97 -9.07 -16.21
CA LEU A 219 4.40 -8.75 -17.53
C LEU A 219 3.19 -9.63 -17.88
N LYS A 220 3.24 -10.92 -17.54
CA LYS A 220 2.14 -11.87 -17.76
C LYS A 220 0.87 -11.47 -17.02
N ASN A 221 0.97 -10.75 -15.92
CA ASN A 221 -0.16 -10.31 -15.09
C ASN A 221 -0.51 -8.82 -15.30
N TYR A 222 0.35 -8.05 -15.99
CA TYR A 222 0.23 -6.61 -16.11
C TYR A 222 -0.89 -6.18 -17.09
N PRO A 223 -1.95 -5.49 -16.63
CA PRO A 223 -3.10 -5.16 -17.44
C PRO A 223 -2.93 -3.89 -18.28
N TYR A 224 -1.81 -3.18 -18.18
CA TYR A 224 -1.63 -1.86 -18.80
C TYR A 224 -0.54 -1.83 -19.88
N GLY A 225 -0.06 -3.01 -20.30
CA GLY A 225 1.01 -3.11 -21.28
C GLY A 225 0.56 -2.62 -22.65
N VAL A 226 1.15 -1.53 -23.14
CA VAL A 226 0.97 -1.04 -24.51
C VAL A 226 2.32 -0.83 -25.17
N ASN A 227 2.37 -0.98 -26.49
CA ASN A 227 3.50 -0.57 -27.32
C ASN A 227 3.06 0.55 -28.27
N PHE A 228 4.03 1.27 -28.84
CA PHE A 228 3.77 2.44 -29.66
C PHE A 228 4.13 2.24 -31.14
N ARG A 229 4.34 0.99 -31.58
CA ARG A 229 4.77 0.68 -32.95
C ARG A 229 3.79 1.15 -34.04
N ASN A 230 2.51 1.27 -33.72
CA ASN A 230 1.45 1.64 -34.67
C ASN A 230 0.77 2.98 -34.36
N VAL A 231 1.36 3.82 -33.52
CA VAL A 231 0.81 5.16 -33.26
C VAL A 231 1.14 6.11 -34.41
N ASN A 232 0.30 7.13 -34.61
CA ASN A 232 0.51 8.15 -35.64
C ASN A 232 1.47 9.26 -35.16
N ASP A 233 2.61 8.85 -34.60
CA ASP A 233 3.70 9.73 -34.15
C ASP A 233 5.03 8.96 -34.33
N ASP A 234 5.76 9.29 -35.39
CA ASP A 234 7.03 8.63 -35.75
C ASP A 234 8.09 8.77 -34.65
N ALA A 235 8.07 9.86 -33.86
CA ALA A 235 9.05 10.08 -32.81
C ALA A 235 8.79 9.15 -31.62
N ILE A 236 7.52 9.02 -31.19
CA ILE A 236 7.13 8.08 -30.13
C ILE A 236 7.41 6.63 -30.56
N ALA A 237 7.00 6.27 -31.79
CA ALA A 237 7.22 4.92 -32.32
C ALA A 237 8.71 4.56 -32.36
N LYS A 238 9.58 5.52 -32.75
CA LYS A 238 11.02 5.32 -32.78
C LYS A 238 11.63 5.15 -31.38
N LEU A 239 11.21 5.98 -30.42
CA LEU A 239 11.68 5.87 -29.03
C LEU A 239 11.29 4.51 -28.40
N ASP A 240 10.05 4.06 -28.60
CA ASP A 240 9.58 2.75 -28.12
C ASP A 240 10.39 1.59 -28.74
N GLU A 241 10.68 1.66 -30.04
CA GLU A 241 11.54 0.69 -30.73
C GLU A 241 12.95 0.66 -30.13
N ASP A 242 13.60 1.81 -29.96
CA ASP A 242 14.97 1.90 -29.46
C ASP A 242 15.06 1.43 -28.00
N VAL A 243 14.11 1.83 -27.14
CA VAL A 243 14.02 1.36 -25.75
C VAL A 243 13.86 -0.16 -25.71
N GLY A 244 12.99 -0.74 -26.55
CA GLY A 244 12.83 -2.19 -26.66
C GLY A 244 14.10 -2.91 -27.12
N LEU A 245 14.82 -2.34 -28.10
CA LEU A 245 16.09 -2.89 -28.60
C LEU A 245 17.20 -2.87 -27.54
N TYR A 246 17.29 -1.78 -26.76
CA TYR A 246 18.28 -1.66 -25.69
C TYR A 246 18.01 -2.63 -24.53
N THR A 247 16.75 -2.75 -24.12
CA THR A 247 16.36 -3.57 -22.96
C THR A 247 16.16 -5.05 -23.30
N GLN A 248 16.03 -5.37 -24.59
CA GLN A 248 15.77 -6.72 -25.11
C GLN A 248 14.50 -7.37 -24.52
N THR A 249 13.50 -6.56 -24.16
CA THR A 249 12.23 -7.03 -23.62
C THR A 249 11.08 -6.27 -24.30
N PRO A 250 9.92 -6.92 -24.56
CA PRO A 250 8.81 -6.27 -25.25
C PRO A 250 8.17 -5.14 -24.44
N LEU A 251 8.34 -5.14 -23.11
CA LEU A 251 7.86 -4.09 -22.22
C LEU A 251 8.82 -3.96 -21.04
N CYS A 252 9.63 -2.90 -21.02
CA CYS A 252 10.64 -2.68 -19.98
C CYS A 252 10.13 -1.83 -18.81
N HIS A 253 8.93 -1.27 -18.89
CA HIS A 253 8.36 -0.41 -17.87
C HIS A 253 6.96 -0.85 -17.45
N ILE A 254 6.65 -0.73 -16.17
CA ILE A 254 5.31 -0.96 -15.63
C ILE A 254 4.93 0.14 -14.63
N ARG A 255 3.65 0.26 -14.35
CA ARG A 255 3.12 1.15 -13.32
C ARG A 255 3.55 0.68 -11.92
N ALA A 256 4.12 1.60 -11.14
CA ALA A 256 4.65 1.27 -9.82
C ALA A 256 3.53 0.98 -8.81
N ASP A 257 2.42 1.72 -8.84
CA ASP A 257 1.26 1.50 -7.99
C ASP A 257 0.64 0.11 -8.22
N TRP A 258 0.53 -0.32 -9.48
CA TRP A 258 0.11 -1.67 -9.81
C TRP A 258 1.07 -2.72 -9.21
N PHE A 259 2.39 -2.54 -9.35
CA PHE A 259 3.35 -3.48 -8.79
C PHE A 259 3.29 -3.53 -7.26
N ILE A 260 3.15 -2.38 -6.60
CA ILE A 260 3.01 -2.28 -5.14
C ILE A 260 1.80 -3.08 -4.66
N VAL A 261 0.67 -3.04 -5.37
CA VAL A 261 -0.59 -3.65 -4.91
C VAL A 261 -0.78 -5.07 -5.42
N ARG A 262 -0.55 -5.32 -6.71
CA ARG A 262 -0.73 -6.64 -7.35
C ARG A 262 0.53 -7.49 -7.23
N GLY A 263 1.71 -6.90 -7.26
CA GLY A 263 2.98 -7.63 -7.09
C GLY A 263 3.20 -8.15 -5.68
N MET A 264 2.64 -7.49 -4.67
CA MET A 264 2.69 -7.93 -3.27
C MET A 264 1.56 -8.92 -2.92
N ARG A 265 0.85 -9.46 -3.91
CA ARG A 265 -0.18 -10.50 -3.75
C ARG A 265 0.19 -11.78 -4.53
N PRO A 266 -0.30 -12.95 -4.13
CA PRO A 266 -0.21 -14.17 -4.94
C PRO A 266 -1.00 -14.02 -6.25
N PRO A 267 -0.58 -14.71 -7.33
CA PRO A 267 0.59 -15.59 -7.41
C PRO A 267 1.93 -14.84 -7.58
N ILE A 268 1.91 -13.53 -7.90
CA ILE A 268 3.13 -12.78 -8.22
C ILE A 268 4.11 -12.74 -7.04
N TYR A 269 3.64 -12.38 -5.84
CA TYR A 269 4.45 -12.32 -4.63
C TYR A 269 5.17 -13.65 -4.36
N HIS A 270 4.45 -14.75 -4.57
CA HIS A 270 4.90 -16.12 -4.41
C HIS A 270 5.98 -16.50 -5.40
N GLU A 271 5.80 -16.15 -6.66
CA GLU A 271 6.75 -16.45 -7.73
C GLU A 271 8.03 -15.59 -7.63
N LEU A 272 7.92 -14.31 -7.28
CA LEU A 272 9.09 -13.42 -7.17
C LEU A 272 10.03 -13.84 -6.02
N LEU A 273 9.46 -14.22 -4.88
CA LEU A 273 10.22 -14.76 -3.74
C LEU A 273 10.60 -16.23 -3.89
N GLU A 274 10.09 -16.91 -4.92
CA GLU A 274 10.19 -18.37 -5.08
C GLU A 274 9.77 -19.10 -3.79
N LEU A 275 8.67 -18.63 -3.18
CA LEU A 275 8.20 -19.17 -1.91
C LEU A 275 7.87 -20.66 -2.07
N PRO A 276 8.41 -21.54 -1.21
CA PRO A 276 8.09 -22.96 -1.25
C PRO A 276 6.62 -23.25 -0.96
N ASP A 277 6.13 -24.39 -1.43
CA ASP A 277 4.72 -24.78 -1.25
C ASP A 277 4.37 -25.28 0.16
N THR A 278 5.35 -25.43 1.07
CA THR A 278 5.10 -25.98 2.41
C THR A 278 5.89 -25.27 3.51
N ALA A 279 5.30 -25.22 4.72
CA ALA A 279 5.97 -24.73 5.93
C ALA A 279 7.31 -25.44 6.17
N ALA A 280 7.37 -26.76 5.98
CA ALA A 280 8.60 -27.53 6.16
C ALA A 280 9.71 -27.14 5.17
N ALA A 281 9.34 -26.79 3.93
CA ALA A 281 10.31 -26.39 2.92
C ALA A 281 10.87 -24.98 3.19
N ILE A 282 10.05 -24.02 3.63
CA ILE A 282 10.56 -22.70 4.03
C ILE A 282 11.40 -22.78 5.32
N GLU A 283 11.02 -23.62 6.29
CA GLU A 283 11.83 -23.90 7.49
C GLU A 283 13.23 -24.41 7.11
N LYS A 284 13.30 -25.35 6.16
CA LYS A 284 14.58 -25.84 5.64
C LYS A 284 15.42 -24.74 4.98
N LEU A 285 14.80 -23.88 4.17
CA LEU A 285 15.48 -22.74 3.53
C LEU A 285 16.09 -21.80 4.59
N LEU A 286 15.34 -21.56 5.67
CA LEU A 286 15.74 -20.70 6.78
C LEU A 286 16.61 -21.39 7.83
N ARG A 287 16.97 -22.67 7.62
CA ARG A 287 17.74 -23.51 8.56
C ARG A 287 17.07 -23.64 9.93
N VAL A 288 15.74 -23.68 9.95
CA VAL A 288 14.91 -23.92 11.13
C VAL A 288 14.55 -25.40 11.16
N ASP A 289 14.75 -26.04 12.31
CA ASP A 289 14.20 -27.36 12.61
C ASP A 289 13.26 -27.20 13.81
N ALA A 290 11.98 -26.96 13.51
CA ALA A 290 11.00 -26.62 14.54
C ALA A 290 10.83 -27.74 15.57
N LYS A 291 10.98 -29.00 15.15
CA LYS A 291 10.94 -30.16 16.05
C LYS A 291 12.16 -30.18 16.97
N GLN A 292 13.36 -30.04 16.40
CA GLN A 292 14.59 -30.00 17.20
C GLN A 292 14.59 -28.80 18.16
N ASP A 293 14.12 -27.63 17.73
CA ASP A 293 14.02 -26.45 18.58
C ASP A 293 13.06 -26.67 19.75
N TYR A 294 11.94 -27.35 19.51
CA TYR A 294 11.03 -27.75 20.58
C TYR A 294 11.71 -28.72 21.54
N GLU A 295 12.35 -29.79 21.03
CA GLU A 295 12.99 -30.82 21.85
C GLU A 295 14.15 -30.27 22.69
N GLN A 296 14.91 -29.32 22.14
CA GLN A 296 16.09 -28.71 22.76
C GLN A 296 15.80 -27.39 23.49
N ASP A 297 14.53 -27.00 23.67
CA ASP A 297 14.14 -25.78 24.37
C ASP A 297 14.73 -24.49 23.76
N ARG A 298 14.88 -24.45 22.42
CA ARG A 298 15.46 -23.31 21.69
C ARG A 298 14.43 -22.34 21.12
N LEU A 299 13.16 -22.70 21.08
CA LEU A 299 12.08 -21.81 20.65
C LEU A 299 11.54 -20.99 21.82
N ALA A 300 11.00 -19.81 21.51
CA ALA A 300 10.24 -18.99 22.45
C ALA A 300 8.77 -18.93 22.02
N ARG A 301 7.86 -19.34 22.90
CA ARG A 301 6.42 -19.46 22.66
C ARG A 301 5.62 -18.40 23.40
N ALA A 302 4.54 -17.95 22.79
CA ALA A 302 3.42 -17.32 23.48
C ALA A 302 2.10 -17.89 22.97
N GLY A 303 1.09 -17.96 23.85
CA GLY A 303 -0.27 -18.31 23.45
C GLY A 303 -1.31 -17.33 23.94
N PHE A 304 -2.35 -17.17 23.12
CA PHE A 304 -3.37 -16.14 23.21
C PHE A 304 -4.75 -16.79 23.28
N VAL A 305 -5.57 -16.42 24.26
CA VAL A 305 -6.98 -16.86 24.35
C VAL A 305 -7.90 -15.98 23.51
N VAL A 306 -7.50 -14.72 23.30
CA VAL A 306 -8.14 -13.75 22.40
C VAL A 306 -7.05 -13.05 21.62
N SER A 307 -7.20 -12.96 20.29
CA SER A 307 -6.30 -12.25 19.38
C SER A 307 -7.04 -11.09 18.70
N ALA A 308 -6.31 -10.09 18.22
CA ALA A 308 -6.87 -8.98 17.46
C ALA A 308 -7.43 -9.41 16.08
N VAL A 309 -6.91 -10.51 15.51
CA VAL A 309 -7.23 -10.97 14.14
C VAL A 309 -7.98 -12.31 14.10
N SER A 310 -7.98 -13.08 15.18
CA SER A 310 -8.68 -14.38 15.28
C SER A 310 -9.65 -14.39 16.47
N ALA A 311 -10.84 -14.94 16.27
CA ALA A 311 -11.84 -15.11 17.34
C ALA A 311 -11.53 -16.30 18.27
N GLY A 312 -10.60 -17.17 17.87
CA GLY A 312 -10.16 -18.35 18.61
C GLY A 312 -8.79 -18.19 19.27
N ASN A 313 -8.35 -19.23 19.96
CA ASN A 313 -7.00 -19.33 20.50
C ASN A 313 -5.96 -19.19 19.36
N ARG A 314 -4.76 -18.73 19.69
CA ARG A 314 -3.60 -18.70 18.77
C ARG A 314 -2.33 -18.97 19.54
N VAL A 315 -1.34 -19.60 18.92
CA VAL A 315 0.02 -19.77 19.47
C VAL A 315 1.00 -19.14 18.49
N ALA A 316 2.08 -18.54 18.98
CA ALA A 316 3.19 -18.08 18.18
C ALA A 316 4.51 -18.61 18.75
N ASP A 317 5.28 -19.28 17.89
CA ASP A 317 6.63 -19.74 18.19
C ASP A 317 7.65 -18.90 17.44
N ARG A 318 8.68 -18.44 18.15
CA ARG A 318 9.86 -17.82 17.60
C ARG A 318 11.01 -18.83 17.56
N HIS A 319 11.57 -19.00 16.38
CA HIS A 319 12.76 -19.79 16.14
C HIS A 319 13.95 -18.89 15.76
N PRO A 320 15.18 -19.22 16.20
CA PRO A 320 16.38 -18.72 15.55
C PRO A 320 16.40 -19.17 14.08
N ALA A 321 16.72 -18.27 13.15
CA ALA A 321 16.75 -18.57 11.72
C ALA A 321 18.00 -17.98 11.06
N ALA A 322 18.32 -18.46 9.85
CA ALA A 322 19.49 -18.02 9.08
C ALA A 322 19.59 -16.49 8.94
N TYR A 323 18.46 -15.80 8.81
CA TYR A 323 18.37 -14.35 8.63
C TYR A 323 17.74 -13.63 9.84
N GLY A 324 17.99 -14.15 11.04
CA GLY A 324 17.63 -13.51 12.31
C GLY A 324 16.52 -14.25 13.06
N TYR A 325 15.32 -14.31 12.49
CA TYR A 325 14.15 -14.90 13.13
C TYR A 325 13.20 -15.57 12.14
N TYR A 326 12.44 -16.53 12.66
CA TYR A 326 11.28 -17.14 12.03
C TYR A 326 10.18 -17.25 13.09
N TRP A 327 9.11 -16.50 12.89
CA TRP A 327 7.89 -16.60 13.68
C TRP A 327 6.91 -17.51 12.97
N LYS A 328 6.33 -18.47 13.68
CA LYS A 328 5.30 -19.37 13.19
C LYS A 328 4.09 -19.30 14.10
N SER A 329 2.94 -18.92 13.56
CA SER A 329 1.68 -19.00 14.27
C SER A 329 0.96 -20.32 14.03
N PHE A 330 0.09 -20.64 14.98
CA PHE A 330 -0.85 -21.75 14.90
C PHE A 330 -2.23 -21.19 15.22
N ASP A 331 -3.12 -21.28 14.24
CA ASP A 331 -4.47 -20.75 14.30
C ASP A 331 -5.50 -21.88 14.40
N PHE A 332 -6.60 -21.63 15.11
CA PHE A 332 -7.57 -22.66 15.47
C PHE A 332 -9.00 -22.20 15.18
N LYS A 333 -9.78 -23.08 14.55
CA LYS A 333 -11.24 -22.95 14.44
C LYS A 333 -11.91 -23.25 15.78
N LYS A 334 -13.14 -22.79 15.94
CA LYS A 334 -13.90 -22.93 17.20
C LYS A 334 -14.17 -24.39 17.57
N GLU A 335 -14.38 -25.24 16.57
CA GLU A 335 -14.72 -26.65 16.66
C GLU A 335 -13.49 -27.58 16.79
N THR A 336 -12.28 -27.02 16.80
CA THR A 336 -11.05 -27.80 16.80
C THR A 336 -10.87 -28.53 18.13
N LYS A 337 -10.99 -29.87 18.08
CA LYS A 337 -11.03 -30.74 19.27
C LYS A 337 -9.85 -30.53 20.22
N ARG A 338 -8.65 -30.32 19.66
CA ARG A 338 -7.41 -30.08 20.40
C ARG A 338 -6.92 -28.63 20.26
N GLY A 339 -7.85 -27.68 20.08
CA GLY A 339 -7.56 -26.26 19.91
C GLY A 339 -7.60 -25.44 21.20
N ASN A 340 -7.98 -26.03 22.34
CA ASN A 340 -7.87 -25.36 23.64
C ASN A 340 -6.42 -25.35 24.12
N ILE A 341 -5.70 -24.26 23.84
CA ILE A 341 -4.27 -24.15 24.12
C ILE A 341 -3.95 -24.21 25.62
N MET A 342 -4.90 -23.90 26.51
CA MET A 342 -4.71 -24.05 27.96
C MET A 342 -4.75 -25.52 28.40
N GLN A 343 -5.48 -26.36 27.66
CA GLN A 343 -5.54 -27.82 27.87
C GLN A 343 -4.44 -28.55 27.10
N PHE A 344 -4.06 -28.06 25.93
CA PHE A 344 -3.06 -28.65 25.02
C PHE A 344 -1.88 -27.70 24.77
N PRO A 345 -1.15 -27.25 25.82
CA PRO A 345 -0.17 -26.16 25.71
C PRO A 345 1.14 -26.55 25.00
N LEU A 346 1.35 -27.84 24.76
CA LEU A 346 2.64 -28.40 24.36
C LEU A 346 2.69 -28.86 22.91
N GLY A 347 1.73 -28.48 22.06
CA GLY A 347 1.76 -28.80 20.61
C GLY A 347 2.83 -28.03 19.81
N PRO A 348 2.80 -28.05 18.47
CA PRO A 348 1.93 -28.88 17.63
C PRO A 348 2.24 -30.37 17.77
N THR A 349 1.33 -31.23 17.33
CA THR A 349 1.59 -32.68 17.23
C THR A 349 2.69 -33.00 16.21
N PHE A 350 3.60 -33.91 16.54
CA PHE A 350 4.61 -34.45 15.62
C PHE A 350 5.04 -35.88 16.02
N ASP A 351 5.74 -36.59 15.11
CA ASP A 351 6.20 -37.96 15.36
C ASP A 351 7.23 -38.03 16.49
N GLY A 352 6.96 -38.85 17.50
CA GLY A 352 7.80 -38.99 18.70
C GLY A 352 7.60 -37.90 19.74
N HIS A 353 6.49 -37.17 19.70
CA HIS A 353 6.20 -36.09 20.64
C HIS A 353 6.29 -36.56 22.11
N PRO A 354 7.03 -35.88 23.00
CA PRO A 354 7.23 -36.33 24.38
C PRO A 354 5.99 -36.18 25.27
N TYR A 355 5.06 -35.28 24.91
CA TYR A 355 3.80 -35.03 25.61
C TYR A 355 2.58 -35.13 24.68
N PRO A 356 2.32 -36.28 24.04
CA PRO A 356 1.33 -36.40 22.97
C PRO A 356 -0.09 -36.04 23.44
N ASP A 357 -0.42 -36.36 24.70
CA ASP A 357 -1.72 -36.03 25.30
C ASP A 357 -1.92 -34.53 25.56
N LEU A 358 -0.86 -33.72 25.50
CA LEU A 358 -0.88 -32.27 25.68
C LEU A 358 -0.55 -31.50 24.38
N ALA A 359 -0.42 -32.18 23.24
CA ALA A 359 -0.15 -31.55 21.95
C ALA A 359 -1.43 -31.04 21.26
N PHE A 360 -1.39 -29.92 20.54
CA PHE A 360 -2.53 -29.40 19.78
C PHE A 360 -2.47 -29.76 18.29
N ASN A 361 -3.60 -29.63 17.59
CA ASN A 361 -3.67 -29.66 16.13
C ASN A 361 -4.23 -28.32 15.66
N GLN A 362 -3.51 -27.65 14.76
CA GLN A 362 -3.86 -26.37 14.16
C GLN A 362 -4.67 -26.53 12.87
N ASP A 363 -5.40 -25.49 12.49
CA ASP A 363 -6.18 -25.42 11.25
C ASP A 363 -5.52 -24.54 10.17
N GLY A 364 -4.49 -23.78 10.57
CA GLY A 364 -3.70 -22.92 9.70
C GLY A 364 -2.59 -22.24 10.49
N GLY A 365 -1.84 -21.38 9.80
CA GLY A 365 -0.79 -20.59 10.41
C GLY A 365 -0.21 -19.55 9.46
N GLU A 366 0.56 -18.65 10.05
CA GLU A 366 1.32 -17.61 9.38
C GLU A 366 2.78 -17.74 9.77
N MET A 367 3.66 -17.62 8.78
CA MET A 367 5.09 -17.52 8.98
C MET A 367 5.54 -16.10 8.65
N ILE A 368 6.30 -15.50 9.56
CA ILE A 368 6.94 -14.20 9.37
C ILE A 368 8.43 -14.39 9.58
N PHE A 369 9.23 -14.07 8.58
CA PHE A 369 10.67 -14.35 8.64
C PHE A 369 11.50 -13.24 8.03
N GLY A 370 12.71 -13.07 8.56
CA GLY A 370 13.66 -12.10 8.04
C GLY A 370 14.17 -12.49 6.65
N LEU A 371 14.28 -11.50 5.77
CA LEU A 371 15.04 -11.56 4.52
C LEU A 371 16.49 -11.10 4.76
N PRO A 372 17.47 -11.48 3.91
CA PRO A 372 18.87 -11.11 4.09
C PRO A 372 19.11 -9.60 4.22
N ASN A 373 18.37 -8.78 3.45
CA ASN A 373 18.41 -7.32 3.45
C ASN A 373 17.79 -6.62 4.67
N GLY A 374 17.38 -7.36 5.71
CA GLY A 374 16.83 -6.75 6.92
C GLY A 374 15.32 -6.65 6.96
N LEU A 375 14.64 -6.61 5.81
CA LEU A 375 13.18 -6.67 5.72
C LEU A 375 12.64 -8.06 6.09
N GLN A 376 11.34 -8.24 5.95
CA GLN A 376 10.65 -9.49 6.28
C GLN A 376 9.68 -9.92 5.18
N ALA A 377 9.49 -11.23 5.07
CA ALA A 377 8.55 -11.87 4.16
C ALA A 377 7.56 -12.74 4.95
N TYR A 378 6.49 -13.13 4.26
CA TYR A 378 5.31 -13.73 4.86
C TYR A 378 4.88 -14.96 4.07
N MET A 379 4.33 -15.94 4.77
CA MET A 379 3.74 -17.12 4.17
C MET A 379 2.54 -17.58 5.00
N LEU A 380 1.39 -17.76 4.36
CA LEU A 380 0.22 -18.38 4.97
C LEU A 380 0.19 -19.87 4.63
N VAL A 381 -0.25 -20.69 5.58
CA VAL A 381 -0.46 -22.13 5.38
C VAL A 381 -1.78 -22.62 5.96
N ASP A 382 -2.30 -23.70 5.38
CA ASP A 382 -3.39 -24.47 5.94
C ASP A 382 -2.93 -25.37 7.12
N GLY A 383 -3.87 -26.11 7.72
CA GLY A 383 -3.59 -27.01 8.84
C GLY A 383 -2.67 -28.20 8.49
N GLN A 384 -2.43 -28.46 7.19
CA GLN A 384 -1.50 -29.47 6.70
C GLN A 384 -0.11 -28.86 6.40
N GLY A 385 0.05 -27.55 6.62
CA GLY A 385 1.27 -26.82 6.34
C GLY A 385 1.49 -26.56 4.85
N GLN A 386 0.47 -26.69 4.01
CA GLN A 386 0.53 -26.32 2.59
C GLN A 386 0.29 -24.83 2.45
N ARG A 387 1.06 -24.18 1.57
CA ARG A 387 0.95 -22.75 1.29
C ARG A 387 -0.43 -22.42 0.74
N ILE A 388 -1.00 -21.33 1.23
CA ILE A 388 -2.24 -20.77 0.73
C ILE A 388 -2.05 -19.29 0.36
N ASP A 389 -2.88 -18.82 -0.57
CA ASP A 389 -2.84 -17.43 -1.04
C ASP A 389 -3.56 -16.50 -0.07
N GLU A 390 -4.64 -17.00 0.54
CA GLU A 390 -5.57 -16.22 1.35
C GLU A 390 -5.95 -16.98 2.63
N GLY A 391 -5.95 -16.27 3.75
CA GLY A 391 -6.39 -16.78 5.04
C GLY A 391 -7.93 -16.88 5.10
N PRO A 392 -8.52 -18.04 5.46
CA PRO A 392 -9.96 -18.17 5.56
C PRO A 392 -10.56 -17.22 6.60
N VAL A 393 -11.62 -16.49 6.23
CA VAL A 393 -12.25 -15.40 7.02
C VAL A 393 -12.88 -15.91 8.34
N GLU A 394 -13.19 -17.20 8.40
CA GLU A 394 -13.64 -17.88 9.62
C GLU A 394 -12.50 -18.16 10.62
N VAL A 395 -11.24 -18.09 10.18
CA VAL A 395 -10.04 -18.31 11.00
C VAL A 395 -9.42 -16.96 11.39
N VAL A 396 -9.19 -16.08 10.41
CA VAL A 396 -8.51 -14.80 10.58
C VAL A 396 -9.12 -13.72 9.67
N ARG A 397 -9.11 -12.45 10.11
CA ARG A 397 -9.69 -11.33 9.35
C ARG A 397 -8.77 -10.11 9.27
N ASP A 398 -8.76 -9.47 8.10
CA ASP A 398 -8.15 -8.15 7.90
C ASP A 398 -9.19 -7.07 8.25
N LEU A 399 -9.13 -6.53 9.47
CA LEU A 399 -10.05 -5.50 9.94
C LEU A 399 -9.91 -4.16 9.21
N LYS A 400 -8.79 -3.94 8.52
CA LYS A 400 -8.55 -2.72 7.73
C LYS A 400 -9.01 -2.88 6.28
N GLU A 401 -9.46 -4.08 5.91
CA GLU A 401 -9.81 -4.45 4.55
C GLU A 401 -8.74 -3.97 3.55
N THR A 402 -7.46 -4.19 3.88
CA THR A 402 -6.31 -3.70 3.09
C THR A 402 -6.40 -4.17 1.64
N SER A 403 -6.97 -5.36 1.44
CA SER A 403 -7.16 -5.97 0.13
C SER A 403 -8.45 -5.56 -0.59
N GLY A 404 -9.24 -4.65 0.00
CA GLY A 404 -10.61 -4.31 -0.42
C GLY A 404 -11.69 -5.24 0.12
N ALA A 405 -11.33 -6.20 0.97
CA ALA A 405 -12.23 -7.16 1.61
C ALA A 405 -11.64 -7.61 2.96
N PRO A 406 -12.44 -8.20 3.87
CA PRO A 406 -11.96 -8.64 5.19
C PRO A 406 -11.04 -9.88 5.16
N ILE A 407 -10.59 -10.29 3.98
CA ILE A 407 -9.72 -11.45 3.75
C ILE A 407 -8.25 -11.05 3.87
N ILE A 408 -7.47 -11.90 4.54
CA ILE A 408 -6.01 -11.72 4.65
C ILE A 408 -5.38 -12.30 3.39
N VAL A 409 -4.83 -11.43 2.54
CA VAL A 409 -4.05 -11.84 1.35
C VAL A 409 -2.58 -11.88 1.72
N ASN A 410 -1.92 -13.02 1.49
CA ASN A 410 -0.52 -13.22 1.83
C ASN A 410 0.38 -12.18 1.15
N GLY A 411 1.40 -11.67 1.85
CA GLY A 411 2.20 -10.53 1.40
C GLY A 411 1.50 -9.21 1.74
N LEU A 412 0.49 -8.82 0.95
CA LEU A 412 -0.14 -7.49 1.04
C LEU A 412 -0.75 -7.18 2.42
N SER A 413 -1.69 -8.01 2.89
CA SER A 413 -2.33 -7.78 4.21
C SER A 413 -1.31 -7.92 5.33
N CYS A 414 -0.37 -8.87 5.20
CA CYS A 414 0.68 -9.10 6.19
C CYS A 414 1.60 -7.86 6.34
N MET A 415 2.00 -7.21 5.26
CA MET A 415 2.80 -5.97 5.31
C MET A 415 2.08 -4.82 6.03
N SER A 416 0.76 -4.71 5.85
CA SER A 416 -0.08 -3.71 6.50
C SER A 416 -0.27 -3.98 8.01
N CYS A 417 -0.49 -5.24 8.38
CA CYS A 417 -0.61 -5.68 9.78
C CYS A 417 0.73 -5.54 10.52
N HIS A 418 1.82 -5.96 9.89
CA HIS A 418 3.16 -5.99 10.47
C HIS A 418 3.99 -4.75 10.11
N ARG A 419 3.34 -3.58 10.11
CA ARG A 419 3.95 -2.29 9.72
C ARG A 419 5.22 -1.91 10.49
N HIS A 420 5.39 -2.44 11.71
CA HIS A 420 6.54 -2.21 12.58
C HIS A 420 7.25 -3.52 12.97
N GLY A 421 7.08 -4.58 12.16
CA GLY A 421 7.61 -5.91 12.46
C GLY A 421 6.60 -6.79 13.19
N THR A 422 7.09 -7.70 14.04
CA THR A 422 6.24 -8.60 14.84
C THR A 422 5.37 -7.79 15.80
N ILE A 423 4.07 -8.07 15.81
CA ILE A 423 3.10 -7.38 16.67
C ILE A 423 3.35 -7.82 18.12
N GLU A 424 3.36 -6.88 19.06
CA GLU A 424 3.48 -7.20 20.48
C GLU A 424 2.25 -7.97 20.99
N PHE A 425 2.49 -8.90 21.91
CA PHE A 425 1.43 -9.74 22.44
C PHE A 425 1.67 -10.13 23.89
N LYS A 426 0.58 -10.50 24.58
CA LYS A 426 0.60 -10.94 25.97
C LYS A 426 0.38 -12.45 26.05
N ASP A 427 1.38 -13.16 26.52
CA ASP A 427 1.28 -14.60 26.76
C ASP A 427 0.27 -14.91 27.89
N SER A 428 -0.52 -15.97 27.67
CA SER A 428 -1.43 -16.55 28.66
C SER A 428 -1.03 -17.99 29.05
N LEU A 429 -0.13 -18.64 28.30
CA LEU A 429 0.19 -20.06 28.51
C LEU A 429 1.11 -20.29 29.71
N ARG A 430 2.14 -19.46 29.89
CA ARG A 430 3.17 -19.65 30.92
C ARG A 430 2.56 -19.87 32.30
N ASP A 431 1.54 -19.09 32.63
CA ASP A 431 0.86 -19.13 33.91
C ASP A 431 -0.46 -19.91 33.87
N GLY A 432 -1.24 -19.79 32.79
CA GLY A 432 -2.59 -20.35 32.69
C GLY A 432 -2.71 -21.80 32.22
N ALA A 433 -1.65 -22.42 31.70
CA ALA A 433 -1.72 -23.78 31.18
C ALA A 433 -2.00 -24.83 32.26
N GLY A 434 -2.94 -25.75 32.02
CA GLY A 434 -3.34 -26.82 32.94
C GLY A 434 -2.35 -27.98 33.09
N ALA A 435 -1.13 -27.85 32.57
CA ALA A 435 -0.09 -28.87 32.66
C ALA A 435 0.46 -28.99 34.10
N LEU A 436 0.88 -30.20 34.48
CA LEU A 436 1.46 -30.52 35.79
C LEU A 436 2.86 -31.16 35.65
N GLY A 437 3.62 -31.18 36.74
CA GLY A 437 4.92 -31.87 36.81
C GLY A 437 5.89 -31.43 35.71
N ASP A 438 6.46 -32.41 35.00
CA ASP A 438 7.45 -32.20 33.95
C ASP A 438 6.89 -31.43 32.76
N ALA A 439 5.64 -31.70 32.39
CA ALA A 439 4.95 -30.95 31.33
C ALA A 439 4.81 -29.46 31.70
N ARG A 440 4.51 -29.13 32.97
CA ARG A 440 4.45 -27.73 33.40
C ARG A 440 5.81 -27.05 33.34
N ARG A 441 6.89 -27.76 33.65
CA ARG A 441 8.26 -27.24 33.49
C ARG A 441 8.55 -26.97 32.02
N LYS A 442 8.22 -27.92 31.12
CA LYS A 442 8.36 -27.73 29.68
C LYS A 442 7.62 -26.49 29.18
N VAL A 443 6.35 -26.29 29.58
CA VAL A 443 5.59 -25.07 29.21
C VAL A 443 6.32 -23.80 29.64
N ARG A 444 6.82 -23.73 30.89
CA ARG A 444 7.55 -22.55 31.40
C ARG A 444 8.92 -22.35 30.75
N THR A 445 9.54 -23.42 30.26
CA THR A 445 10.79 -23.32 29.50
C THR A 445 10.52 -22.75 28.11
N LEU A 446 9.50 -23.27 27.40
CA LEU A 446 9.15 -22.81 26.06
C LEU A 446 8.53 -21.40 26.06
N CYS A 447 7.73 -21.04 27.07
CA CYS A 447 7.10 -19.73 27.15
C CYS A 447 7.92 -18.82 28.07
N PRO A 448 8.88 -18.01 27.58
CA PRO A 448 9.78 -17.25 28.43
C PRO A 448 9.04 -16.18 29.27
N PRO A 449 9.69 -15.62 30.31
CA PRO A 449 9.17 -14.45 31.02
C PRO A 449 8.81 -13.28 30.07
N PRO A 450 7.83 -12.43 30.44
CA PRO A 450 7.38 -11.33 29.58
C PRO A 450 8.47 -10.37 29.12
N ASP A 451 9.42 -10.04 29.99
CA ASP A 451 10.56 -9.16 29.69
C ASP A 451 11.52 -9.80 28.67
N GLU A 452 11.76 -11.11 28.77
CA GLU A 452 12.56 -11.84 27.80
C GLU A 452 11.87 -11.92 26.43
N MET A 453 10.55 -12.20 26.40
CA MET A 453 9.78 -12.19 25.16
C MET A 453 9.78 -10.81 24.49
N GLN A 454 9.53 -9.75 25.27
CA GLN A 454 9.56 -8.37 24.79
C GLN A 454 10.93 -8.01 24.20
N ARG A 455 12.03 -8.46 24.83
CA ARG A 455 13.38 -8.26 24.30
C ARG A 455 13.59 -8.95 22.96
N LEU A 456 13.03 -10.15 22.76
CA LEU A 456 13.12 -10.87 21.49
C LEU A 456 12.32 -10.15 20.38
N VAL A 457 11.08 -9.77 20.66
CA VAL A 457 10.23 -9.00 19.74
C VAL A 457 10.89 -7.67 19.38
N ALA A 458 11.35 -6.90 20.37
CA ALA A 458 12.02 -5.62 20.13
C ALA A 458 13.36 -5.74 19.39
N LYS A 459 14.05 -6.88 19.50
CA LYS A 459 15.24 -7.17 18.69
C LYS A 459 14.87 -7.36 17.22
N ASP A 460 13.82 -8.14 16.95
CA ASP A 460 13.35 -8.44 15.61
C ASP A 460 12.76 -7.19 14.93
N SER A 461 11.90 -6.44 15.65
CA SER A 461 11.31 -5.20 15.15
C SER A 461 12.36 -4.14 14.83
N ARG A 462 13.39 -3.96 15.67
CA ARG A 462 14.47 -3.00 15.39
C ARG A 462 15.21 -3.34 14.09
N ARG A 463 15.55 -4.61 13.87
CA ARG A 463 16.20 -5.04 12.61
C ARG A 463 15.34 -4.69 11.40
N PHE A 464 14.04 -4.96 11.47
CA PHE A 464 13.10 -4.64 10.40
C PHE A 464 12.96 -3.12 10.19
N LEU A 465 12.83 -2.34 11.27
CA LEU A 465 12.66 -0.89 11.22
C LEU A 465 13.90 -0.17 10.71
N GLU A 466 15.11 -0.64 11.04
CA GLU A 466 16.37 -0.12 10.49
C GLU A 466 16.39 -0.28 8.97
N ALA A 467 16.09 -1.48 8.45
CA ALA A 467 16.03 -1.74 7.01
C ALA A 467 14.88 -0.98 6.31
N LEU A 468 13.73 -0.84 6.98
CA LEU A 468 12.61 -0.06 6.47
C LEU A 468 12.99 1.43 6.36
N ALA A 469 13.62 2.00 7.38
CA ALA A 469 14.09 3.38 7.37
C ALA A 469 15.14 3.60 6.28
N GLU A 470 16.07 2.67 6.09
CA GLU A 470 17.10 2.77 5.05
C GLU A 470 16.51 2.82 3.64
N CYS A 471 15.52 1.96 3.31
CA CYS A 471 14.95 1.93 1.96
C CYS A 471 13.82 2.94 1.71
N THR A 472 13.11 3.41 2.76
CA THR A 472 11.97 4.34 2.61
C THR A 472 12.25 5.76 3.09
N GLY A 473 13.19 5.94 4.01
CA GLY A 473 13.64 7.23 4.53
C GLY A 473 14.07 8.23 3.45
N PRO A 474 14.79 7.84 2.38
CA PRO A 474 15.14 8.76 1.29
C PRO A 474 13.93 9.47 0.63
N PHE A 475 12.73 8.89 0.75
CA PHE A 475 11.48 9.47 0.22
C PHE A 475 10.59 10.06 1.32
N LEU A 476 10.59 9.46 2.52
CA LEU A 476 9.71 9.86 3.62
C LEU A 476 10.33 10.84 4.59
N GLN A 477 11.63 10.78 4.88
CA GLN A 477 12.28 11.64 5.87
C GLN A 477 12.99 12.81 5.17
N VAL A 478 12.18 13.67 4.53
CA VAL A 478 12.67 14.82 3.76
C VAL A 478 11.94 16.10 4.16
N GLY A 479 12.60 17.24 3.95
CA GLY A 479 12.04 18.56 4.28
C GLY A 479 11.67 18.68 5.75
N GLU A 480 10.44 19.12 6.03
CA GLU A 480 9.89 19.27 7.39
C GLU A 480 9.79 17.95 8.16
N ASP A 481 9.74 16.81 7.46
CA ASP A 481 9.63 15.49 8.08
C ASP A 481 11.00 14.78 8.24
N SER A 482 12.12 15.48 8.02
CA SER A 482 13.48 14.89 8.07
C SER A 482 13.84 14.22 9.39
N GLU A 483 13.34 14.75 10.50
CA GLU A 483 13.55 14.19 11.84
C GLU A 483 12.37 13.31 12.33
N LYS A 484 11.34 13.13 11.49
CA LYS A 484 10.16 12.35 11.85
C LYS A 484 10.53 10.86 11.90
N PRO A 485 10.25 10.13 13.00
CA PRO A 485 10.49 8.69 13.09
C PRO A 485 9.77 7.92 11.98
N ILE A 486 10.40 6.86 11.47
CA ILE A 486 9.82 6.09 10.35
C ILE A 486 8.49 5.45 10.76
N GLU A 487 8.33 5.11 12.04
CA GLU A 487 7.13 4.51 12.60
C GLU A 487 5.90 5.43 12.55
N ASP A 488 6.12 6.74 12.48
CA ASP A 488 5.07 7.76 12.47
C ASP A 488 4.54 8.05 11.05
N PHE A 489 5.12 7.43 10.03
CA PHE A 489 4.57 7.46 8.66
C PHE A 489 3.56 6.33 8.45
N PRO A 490 2.57 6.54 7.55
CA PRO A 490 1.67 5.47 7.15
C PRO A 490 2.47 4.27 6.62
N GLU A 491 1.98 3.05 6.85
CA GLU A 491 2.60 1.88 6.24
C GLU A 491 2.42 1.98 4.70
N PRO A 492 3.51 2.03 3.92
CA PRO A 492 3.44 2.52 2.55
C PRO A 492 2.67 1.59 1.60
N VAL A 493 2.86 0.26 1.69
CA VAL A 493 2.24 -0.69 0.74
C VAL A 493 0.73 -0.81 0.97
N GLY A 494 0.31 -1.05 2.20
CA GLY A 494 -1.08 -1.22 2.59
C GLY A 494 -1.90 0.06 2.48
N SER A 495 -1.29 1.22 2.71
CA SER A 495 -1.97 2.52 2.50
C SER A 495 -2.26 2.76 1.03
N ILE A 496 -1.31 2.45 0.15
CA ILE A 496 -1.53 2.52 -1.30
C ILE A 496 -2.52 1.48 -1.76
N ALA A 497 -2.49 0.26 -1.22
CA ALA A 497 -3.44 -0.78 -1.57
C ALA A 497 -4.89 -0.33 -1.34
N ARG A 498 -5.19 0.24 -0.17
CA ARG A 498 -6.54 0.78 0.11
C ARG A 498 -6.95 1.87 -0.89
N LYS A 499 -6.03 2.76 -1.25
CA LYS A 499 -6.31 3.82 -2.24
C LYS A 499 -6.49 3.26 -3.65
N TYR A 500 -5.69 2.27 -4.02
CA TYR A 500 -5.71 1.65 -5.34
C TYR A 500 -7.04 0.96 -5.65
N GLU A 501 -7.65 0.30 -4.66
CA GLU A 501 -8.93 -0.40 -4.82
C GLU A 501 -10.14 0.55 -4.89
N GLN A 502 -9.95 1.87 -4.69
CA GLN A 502 -11.03 2.84 -4.83
C GLN A 502 -11.58 2.88 -6.26
N ARG A 503 -12.86 3.29 -6.37
CA ARG A 503 -13.50 3.50 -7.67
C ARG A 503 -12.89 4.69 -8.40
N LEU A 504 -12.80 4.57 -9.73
CA LEU A 504 -12.13 5.53 -10.60
C LEU A 504 -13.11 6.55 -11.18
N SER A 505 -12.78 7.83 -11.03
CA SER A 505 -13.43 8.92 -11.73
C SER A 505 -12.94 9.04 -13.18
N LEU A 506 -13.60 9.91 -13.97
CA LEU A 506 -13.14 10.24 -15.32
C LEU A 506 -11.71 10.82 -15.32
N THR A 507 -11.37 11.64 -14.33
CA THR A 507 -10.04 12.22 -14.17
C THR A 507 -8.99 11.15 -13.90
N ASP A 508 -9.29 10.17 -13.04
CA ASP A 508 -8.37 9.07 -12.76
C ASP A 508 -8.10 8.25 -14.02
N VAL A 509 -9.15 7.90 -14.77
CA VAL A 509 -9.03 7.14 -16.02
C VAL A 509 -8.26 7.94 -17.09
N ALA A 510 -8.49 9.25 -17.20
CA ALA A 510 -7.73 10.11 -18.10
C ALA A 510 -6.25 10.11 -17.75
N CYS A 511 -5.91 10.26 -16.46
CA CYS A 511 -4.52 10.23 -15.99
C CYS A 511 -3.86 8.86 -16.23
N GLU A 512 -4.56 7.76 -15.98
CA GLU A 512 -4.06 6.40 -16.24
C GLU A 512 -3.84 6.06 -17.72
N CYS A 513 -4.48 6.81 -18.63
CA CYS A 513 -4.25 6.74 -20.07
C CYS A 513 -3.30 7.83 -20.58
N LEU A 514 -2.77 8.68 -19.70
CA LEU A 514 -2.03 9.91 -20.03
C LEU A 514 -2.76 10.78 -21.06
N VAL A 515 -4.03 11.06 -20.79
CA VAL A 515 -4.85 12.07 -21.46
C VAL A 515 -4.90 13.32 -20.59
N GLU A 516 -4.33 14.43 -21.06
CA GLU A 516 -4.22 15.67 -20.27
C GLU A 516 -5.58 16.28 -19.92
N ASN A 517 -6.51 16.27 -20.88
CA ASN A 517 -7.84 16.83 -20.69
C ASN A 517 -8.91 15.71 -20.57
N PRO A 518 -9.50 15.50 -19.38
CA PRO A 518 -10.56 14.52 -19.16
C PRO A 518 -11.80 14.73 -20.07
N ASP A 519 -12.10 15.95 -20.49
CA ASP A 519 -13.23 16.23 -21.38
C ASP A 519 -13.05 15.63 -22.77
N LEU A 520 -11.80 15.50 -23.24
CA LEU A 520 -11.51 14.78 -24.48
C LEU A 520 -11.92 13.31 -24.34
N LEU A 521 -11.53 12.68 -23.23
CA LEU A 521 -11.92 11.31 -22.93
C LEU A 521 -13.45 11.17 -22.83
N LYS A 522 -14.12 12.11 -22.15
CA LYS A 522 -15.58 12.15 -22.04
C LYS A 522 -16.26 12.19 -23.41
N GLY A 523 -15.83 13.10 -24.29
CA GLY A 523 -16.37 13.22 -25.64
C GLY A 523 -16.20 11.94 -26.47
N MET A 524 -15.06 11.25 -26.33
CA MET A 524 -14.81 9.98 -27.02
C MET A 524 -15.66 8.84 -26.46
N LEU A 525 -15.80 8.77 -25.13
CA LEU A 525 -16.72 7.82 -24.50
C LEU A 525 -18.15 8.06 -24.99
N MET A 526 -18.62 9.31 -25.11
CA MET A 526 -19.94 9.64 -25.69
C MET A 526 -20.10 9.21 -27.15
N GLY A 527 -19.03 9.28 -27.94
CA GLY A 527 -19.02 8.86 -29.34
C GLY A 527 -18.91 7.34 -29.56
N ASN A 528 -18.38 6.60 -28.59
CA ASN A 528 -18.03 5.18 -28.77
C ASN A 528 -18.93 4.24 -27.95
N GLN A 529 -19.93 3.63 -28.60
CA GLN A 529 -20.85 2.69 -27.94
C GLN A 529 -20.14 1.44 -27.44
N GLN A 530 -19.06 1.00 -28.10
CA GLN A 530 -18.28 -0.15 -27.67
C GLN A 530 -17.65 0.10 -26.30
N LEU A 531 -16.97 1.24 -26.13
CA LEU A 531 -16.36 1.63 -24.86
C LEU A 531 -17.41 1.74 -23.73
N ARG A 532 -18.58 2.32 -24.01
CA ARG A 532 -19.63 2.48 -22.98
C ARG A 532 -20.29 1.17 -22.59
N SER A 533 -20.70 0.36 -23.57
CA SER A 533 -21.58 -0.80 -23.34
C SER A 533 -20.80 -2.09 -23.15
N GLN A 534 -19.70 -2.31 -23.88
CA GLN A 534 -18.93 -3.56 -23.76
C GLN A 534 -17.88 -3.50 -22.66
N LEU A 535 -17.25 -2.33 -22.45
CA LEU A 535 -16.25 -2.14 -21.40
C LEU A 535 -16.80 -1.50 -20.12
N GLY A 536 -18.10 -1.22 -20.08
CA GLY A 536 -18.76 -0.69 -18.89
C GLY A 536 -18.30 0.73 -18.50
N LEU A 537 -17.73 1.50 -19.42
CA LEU A 537 -17.23 2.86 -19.16
C LEU A 537 -18.32 3.94 -19.25
N GLY A 538 -19.56 3.55 -19.51
CA GLY A 538 -20.72 4.44 -19.59
C GLY A 538 -20.90 5.38 -18.37
N PRO A 539 -20.73 4.92 -17.11
CA PRO A 539 -20.89 5.77 -15.92
C PRO A 539 -20.01 7.02 -15.93
N LEU A 540 -18.79 6.94 -16.48
CA LEU A 540 -17.85 8.07 -16.53
C LEU A 540 -18.38 9.27 -17.33
N VAL A 541 -19.29 9.04 -18.28
CA VAL A 541 -19.93 10.11 -19.07
C VAL A 541 -20.89 10.95 -18.21
N ASN A 542 -21.41 10.38 -17.13
CA ASN A 542 -22.33 11.03 -16.20
C ASN A 542 -21.62 11.42 -14.89
N ASP A 543 -20.29 11.52 -14.91
CA ASP A 543 -19.45 11.85 -13.75
C ASP A 543 -19.57 10.85 -12.58
N GLU A 544 -20.06 9.64 -12.86
CA GLU A 544 -20.04 8.51 -11.93
C GLU A 544 -18.69 7.77 -11.98
N LYS A 545 -18.37 7.02 -10.92
CA LYS A 545 -17.11 6.25 -10.81
C LYS A 545 -17.27 4.80 -11.26
N ILE A 546 -16.21 4.21 -11.83
CA ILE A 546 -16.15 2.79 -12.22
C ILE A 546 -15.30 1.95 -11.25
N SER A 547 -15.52 0.64 -11.24
CA SER A 547 -14.73 -0.28 -10.41
C SER A 547 -13.31 -0.47 -10.96
N ARG A 548 -12.31 -0.42 -10.06
CA ARG A 548 -10.91 -0.79 -10.33
C ARG A 548 -10.78 -2.18 -10.95
N ASN A 549 -11.49 -3.17 -10.40
CA ASN A 549 -11.47 -4.55 -10.91
C ASN A 549 -12.00 -4.65 -12.33
N ASN A 550 -13.03 -3.87 -12.68
CA ASN A 550 -13.53 -3.84 -14.05
C ASN A 550 -12.52 -3.18 -14.98
N TRP A 551 -11.84 -2.12 -14.54
CA TRP A 551 -10.86 -1.41 -15.36
C TRP A 551 -9.63 -2.25 -15.71
N GLU A 552 -9.22 -3.13 -14.80
CA GLU A 552 -8.06 -4.02 -14.95
C GLU A 552 -8.40 -5.42 -15.44
N THR A 553 -9.67 -5.78 -15.55
CA THR A 553 -10.06 -7.16 -15.84
C THR A 553 -9.40 -7.68 -17.12
N ARG A 554 -9.00 -8.94 -17.07
CA ARG A 554 -8.42 -9.69 -18.18
C ARG A 554 -9.23 -10.94 -18.53
N ASP A 555 -10.54 -10.90 -18.24
CA ASP A 555 -11.51 -11.91 -18.71
C ASP A 555 -11.51 -12.01 -20.25
N SER A 556 -11.11 -10.94 -20.93
CA SER A 556 -10.73 -10.93 -22.34
C SER A 556 -9.22 -10.78 -22.50
N VAL A 557 -8.69 -11.11 -23.69
CA VAL A 557 -7.24 -11.07 -23.98
C VAL A 557 -6.59 -9.71 -23.68
N VAL A 558 -7.36 -8.61 -23.74
CA VAL A 558 -6.93 -7.23 -23.51
C VAL A 558 -7.78 -6.53 -22.44
N SER A 559 -7.16 -5.77 -21.56
CA SER A 559 -7.89 -5.03 -20.52
C SER A 559 -8.70 -3.86 -21.09
N PRO A 560 -9.72 -3.36 -20.37
CA PRO A 560 -10.41 -2.13 -20.75
C PRO A 560 -9.48 -0.93 -20.93
N GLN A 561 -8.45 -0.79 -20.09
CA GLN A 561 -7.45 0.28 -20.27
C GLN A 561 -6.70 0.16 -21.59
N GLN A 562 -6.21 -1.04 -21.92
CA GLN A 562 -5.50 -1.27 -23.19
C GLN A 562 -6.40 -1.02 -24.40
N GLN A 563 -7.68 -1.38 -24.30
CA GLN A 563 -8.67 -1.11 -25.35
C GLN A 563 -8.94 0.38 -25.49
N VAL A 564 -9.06 1.14 -24.39
CA VAL A 564 -9.16 2.60 -24.46
C VAL A 564 -7.93 3.16 -25.16
N MET A 565 -6.72 2.83 -24.72
CA MET A 565 -5.48 3.29 -25.38
C MET A 565 -5.45 3.01 -26.88
N GLN A 566 -5.92 1.84 -27.31
CA GLN A 566 -6.04 1.48 -28.72
C GLN A 566 -7.05 2.34 -29.47
N GLN A 567 -8.23 2.55 -28.90
CA GLN A 567 -9.28 3.38 -29.51
C GLN A 567 -8.88 4.86 -29.57
N LEU A 568 -8.05 5.32 -28.64
CA LEU A 568 -7.45 6.66 -28.65
C LEU A 568 -6.33 6.82 -29.68
N GLY A 569 -5.82 5.72 -30.24
CA GLY A 569 -4.61 5.75 -31.07
C GLY A 569 -3.35 6.08 -30.28
N PHE A 570 -3.40 5.98 -28.94
CA PHE A 570 -2.29 6.29 -28.04
C PHE A 570 -1.41 5.08 -27.73
N GLY A 571 -1.80 3.87 -28.15
CA GLY A 571 -0.96 2.69 -28.03
C GLY A 571 -1.67 1.43 -28.53
N THR A 572 -0.91 0.39 -28.85
CA THR A 572 -1.44 -0.93 -29.19
C THR A 572 -1.23 -1.87 -28.00
N PRO A 573 -2.21 -2.71 -27.62
CA PRO A 573 -2.04 -3.67 -26.53
C PRO A 573 -0.81 -4.57 -26.76
N GLN A 574 0.08 -4.64 -25.77
CA GLN A 574 1.24 -5.51 -25.78
C GLN A 574 0.90 -6.82 -25.08
N LEU A 575 0.62 -7.85 -25.87
CA LEU A 575 0.34 -9.19 -25.35
C LEU A 575 1.64 -9.90 -24.98
N ILE A 576 1.58 -10.64 -23.88
CA ILE A 576 2.67 -11.46 -23.35
C ILE A 576 2.19 -12.91 -23.41
N PHE A 577 2.80 -13.72 -24.27
CA PHE A 577 2.44 -15.11 -24.46
C PHE A 577 3.32 -16.02 -23.60
N ASP A 578 2.76 -17.18 -23.20
CA ASP A 578 3.54 -18.29 -22.68
C ASP A 578 4.39 -18.88 -23.82
N GLU A 579 5.64 -19.25 -23.52
CA GLU A 579 6.54 -19.93 -24.46
C GLU A 579 6.16 -21.41 -24.64
#